data_AF-A0A523UL98-F1
#
_entry.id   AF-A0A523UL98-F1
#
_cell.length_a   1.000
_cell.length_b   1.000
_cell.length_c   1.000
_cell.angle_alpha   90.00
_cell.angle_beta   90.00
_cell.angle_gamma   90.00
#
_symmetry.space_group_name_H-M   'P 1'
#
loop_
_entity.id
_entity.type
_entity.pdbx_description
1 polymer ?
#
loop_
_entity_poly.entity_id
_entity_poly.type
_entity_poly.pdbx_seq_one_letter_code
_entity_poly.pdbx_strand_id
1 'polypeptide(L)'
;MKPHEKDTQDCLAIEDDKAALACIKKVVAQYSDSDVCRPKLVLLTRKGCLPCKGEAALHAEDIAKGIVQQIDFTSPEGRAIAKKNDIEFIPSLVLLDCHDNLIMPV
;
A
#
# COMPACT_ATOMS: atom_id res chain seq x y z
N MET A 1 -17.18 -1.47 -12.69
CA MET A 1 -16.40 -1.26 -11.46
C MET A 1 -16.58 -2.50 -10.59
N LYS A 2 -15.49 -3.16 -10.25
CA LYS A 2 -15.48 -4.32 -9.34
C LYS A 2 -15.77 -3.84 -7.90
N PRO A 3 -16.28 -4.70 -7.01
CA PRO A 3 -16.63 -4.30 -5.63
C PRO A 3 -15.48 -3.62 -4.88
N HIS A 4 -14.27 -4.18 -4.94
CA HIS A 4 -13.09 -3.58 -4.28
C HIS A 4 -12.67 -2.23 -4.87
N GLU A 5 -12.93 -1.96 -6.16
CA GLU A 5 -12.62 -0.65 -6.78
C GLU A 5 -13.53 0.43 -6.20
N LYS A 6 -14.82 0.11 -6.03
CA LYS A 6 -15.78 1.00 -5.38
C LYS A 6 -15.42 1.26 -3.92
N ASP A 7 -15.20 0.19 -3.15
CA ASP A 7 -14.90 0.31 -1.73
C ASP A 7 -13.60 1.10 -1.50
N THR A 8 -12.61 0.93 -2.39
CA THR A 8 -11.37 1.72 -2.35
C THR A 8 -11.63 3.19 -2.63
N GLN A 9 -12.45 3.53 -3.64
CA GLN A 9 -12.80 4.92 -3.93
C GLN A 9 -13.58 5.57 -2.78
N ASP A 10 -14.50 4.83 -2.16
CA ASP A 10 -15.25 5.30 -0.99
C ASP A 10 -14.30 5.62 0.18
N CYS A 11 -13.23 4.82 0.37
CA CYS A 11 -12.19 5.12 1.37
C CYS A 11 -11.34 6.35 1.01
N LEU A 12 -11.06 6.59 -0.27
CA LEU A 12 -10.26 7.74 -0.73
C LEU A 12 -11.02 9.06 -0.66
N ALA A 13 -12.35 9.02 -0.60
CA ALA A 13 -13.20 10.19 -0.40
C ALA A 13 -13.24 10.67 1.08
N ILE A 14 -12.61 9.94 2.01
CA ILE A 14 -12.55 10.31 3.43
C ILE A 14 -11.46 11.38 3.63
N GLU A 15 -11.84 12.54 4.14
CA GLU A 15 -10.92 13.67 4.37
C GLU A 15 -9.93 13.46 5.52
N ASP A 16 -10.24 12.60 6.48
CA ASP A 16 -9.33 12.25 7.58
C ASP A 16 -8.39 11.12 7.15
N ASP A 17 -7.10 11.44 6.99
CA ASP A 17 -6.07 10.50 6.54
C ASP A 17 -6.00 9.21 7.37
N LYS A 18 -6.24 9.27 8.69
CA LYS A 18 -6.20 8.09 9.55
C LYS A 18 -7.43 7.22 9.34
N ALA A 19 -8.60 7.83 9.19
CA ALA A 19 -9.83 7.13 8.88
C ALA A 19 -9.81 6.53 7.47
N ALA A 20 -9.28 7.26 6.49
CA ALA A 20 -9.05 6.80 5.12
C ALA A 20 -8.12 5.58 5.11
N LEU A 21 -6.97 5.67 5.78
CA LEU A 21 -6.03 4.56 5.90
C LEU A 21 -6.64 3.34 6.59
N ALA A 22 -7.40 3.53 7.67
CA ALA A 22 -8.10 2.45 8.35
C ALA A 22 -9.14 1.77 7.45
N CYS A 23 -9.85 2.55 6.62
CA CYS A 23 -10.80 2.05 5.63
C CYS A 23 -10.08 1.21 4.57
N ILE A 24 -8.98 1.72 3.99
CA ILE A 24 -8.18 1.01 2.98
C ILE A 24 -7.66 -0.32 3.52
N LYS A 25 -7.14 -0.33 4.76
CA LYS A 25 -6.66 -1.56 5.41
C LYS A 25 -7.76 -2.63 5.52
N LYS A 26 -9.01 -2.22 5.81
CA LYS A 26 -10.16 -3.14 5.84
C LYS A 26 -10.47 -3.70 4.46
N VAL A 27 -10.47 -2.88 3.41
CA VAL A 27 -10.68 -3.33 2.04
C VAL A 27 -9.62 -4.35 1.64
N VAL A 28 -8.34 -4.04 1.85
CA VAL A 28 -7.24 -4.96 1.53
C VAL A 28 -7.37 -6.29 2.30
N ALA A 29 -7.73 -6.23 3.59
CA ALA A 29 -7.93 -7.44 4.40
C ALA A 29 -9.15 -8.25 3.95
N GLN A 30 -10.27 -7.61 3.61
CA GLN A 30 -11.52 -8.28 3.23
C GLN A 30 -11.39 -9.07 1.93
N TYR A 31 -10.54 -8.62 1.00
CA TYR A 31 -10.33 -9.26 -0.30
C TYR A 31 -9.02 -10.09 -0.33
N SER A 32 -8.50 -10.51 0.84
CA SER A 32 -7.26 -11.30 0.96
C SER A 32 -7.32 -12.71 0.37
N ASP A 33 -8.51 -13.26 0.16
CA ASP A 33 -8.72 -14.66 -0.22
C ASP A 33 -9.36 -14.84 -1.61
N SER A 34 -9.55 -13.75 -2.37
CA SER A 34 -10.13 -13.84 -3.72
C SER A 34 -9.06 -13.90 -4.82
N ASP A 35 -9.16 -14.87 -5.74
CA ASP A 35 -8.34 -15.04 -6.97
C ASP A 35 -8.46 -13.89 -7.99
N VAL A 36 -9.11 -12.78 -7.63
CA VAL A 36 -9.36 -11.64 -8.51
C VAL A 36 -8.38 -10.52 -8.16
N CYS A 37 -7.84 -9.88 -9.21
CA CYS A 37 -7.17 -8.58 -9.16
C CYS A 37 -7.69 -7.71 -8.00
N ARG A 38 -6.83 -7.40 -7.02
CA ARG A 38 -7.16 -6.63 -5.81
C ARG A 38 -6.15 -5.52 -5.54
N PRO A 39 -6.54 -4.48 -4.78
CA PRO A 39 -5.59 -3.48 -4.32
C PRO A 39 -4.64 -4.06 -3.26
N LYS A 40 -3.42 -3.53 -3.21
CA LYS A 40 -2.40 -3.85 -2.20
C LYS A 40 -1.82 -2.60 -1.59
N LEU A 41 -1.57 -2.65 -0.29
CA LEU A 41 -0.89 -1.59 0.44
C LEU A 41 0.58 -1.98 0.59
N VAL A 42 1.48 -1.24 -0.05
CA VAL A 42 2.91 -1.54 -0.12
C VAL A 42 3.69 -0.48 0.64
N LEU A 43 4.56 -0.90 1.55
CA LEU A 43 5.53 -0.04 2.21
C LEU A 43 6.91 -0.24 1.59
N LEU A 44 7.34 0.72 0.79
CA LEU A 44 8.69 0.75 0.22
C LEU A 44 9.69 1.23 1.28
N THR A 45 10.69 0.39 1.55
CA THR A 45 11.73 0.65 2.57
C THR A 45 13.12 0.32 2.03
N ARG A 46 14.18 0.69 2.74
CA ARG A 46 15.54 0.26 2.43
C ARG A 46 16.27 -0.15 3.70
N LYS A 47 17.09 -1.19 3.63
CA LYS A 47 17.95 -1.57 4.75
C LYS A 47 18.87 -0.41 5.16
N GLY A 48 19.02 -0.19 6.46
CA GLY A 48 19.86 0.89 7.00
C GLY A 48 19.25 2.29 6.95
N CYS A 49 18.05 2.46 6.39
CA CYS A 49 17.30 3.72 6.45
C CYS A 49 16.63 3.87 7.83
N LEU A 50 17.08 4.85 8.64
CA LEU A 50 16.52 5.11 9.96
C LEU A 50 15.02 5.50 9.90
N PRO A 51 14.57 6.42 9.03
CA PRO A 51 13.14 6.73 8.90
C PRO A 51 12.31 5.50 8.52
N CYS A 52 12.85 4.62 7.67
CA CYS A 52 12.18 3.41 7.23
C CYS A 52 11.97 2.40 8.37
N LYS A 53 12.86 2.36 9.38
CA LYS A 53 12.65 1.54 10.58
C LYS A 53 11.49 2.07 11.43
N GLY A 54 11.39 3.39 11.57
CA GLY A 54 10.28 4.03 12.27
C GLY A 54 8.94 3.72 11.60
N GLU A 55 8.88 3.92 10.28
CA GLU A 55 7.66 3.66 9.52
C GLU A 55 7.27 2.18 9.54
N ALA A 56 8.23 1.26 9.36
CA ALA A 56 7.94 -0.18 9.47
C ALA A 56 7.45 -0.58 10.87
N ALA A 57 7.94 0.07 11.93
CA ALA A 57 7.45 -0.17 13.29
C ALA A 57 6.02 0.34 13.49
N LEU A 58 5.65 1.48 12.88
CA LEU A 58 4.29 2.02 12.92
C LEU A 58 3.26 1.07 12.29
N HIS A 59 3.65 0.34 11.23
CA HIS A 59 2.77 -0.62 10.53
C HIS A 59 3.08 -2.09 10.88
N ALA A 60 3.82 -2.36 11.95
CA ALA A 60 4.31 -3.70 12.26
C ALA A 60 3.19 -4.74 12.39
N GLU A 61 2.06 -4.37 13.00
CA GLU A 61 0.89 -5.24 13.13
C GLU A 61 0.26 -5.57 11.77
N ASP A 62 0.13 -4.57 10.90
CA ASP A 62 -0.46 -4.75 9.56
C ASP A 62 0.48 -5.51 8.62
N ILE A 63 1.79 -5.36 8.79
CA ILE A 63 2.81 -6.17 8.11
C ILE A 63 2.69 -7.63 8.56
N ALA A 64 2.59 -7.88 9.87
CA ALA A 64 2.46 -9.24 10.41
C ALA A 64 1.17 -9.93 9.94
N LYS A 65 0.08 -9.17 9.73
CA LYS A 65 -1.19 -9.66 9.18
C LYS A 65 -1.19 -9.79 7.64
N GLY A 66 -0.13 -9.38 6.95
CA GLY A 66 -0.06 -9.40 5.49
C GLY A 66 -0.91 -8.33 4.78
N ILE A 67 -1.44 -7.35 5.54
CA ILE A 67 -2.22 -6.22 5.01
C ILE A 67 -1.28 -5.21 4.34
N VAL A 68 -0.14 -4.93 4.98
CA VAL A 68 0.92 -4.10 4.42
C VAL A 68 2.06 -5.00 3.93
N GLN A 69 2.40 -4.90 2.65
CA GLN A 69 3.53 -5.62 2.07
C GLN A 69 4.77 -4.74 2.16
N GLN A 70 5.73 -5.13 3.00
CA GLN A 70 7.01 -4.44 3.07
C GLN A 70 7.93 -4.92 1.94
N ILE A 71 8.33 -4.00 1.06
CA ILE A 71 9.21 -4.29 -0.08
C ILE A 71 10.49 -3.45 0.04
N ASP A 72 11.64 -4.07 -0.20
CA ASP A 72 12.91 -3.34 -0.29
C ASP A 72 12.94 -2.58 -1.62
N PHE A 73 13.08 -1.26 -1.56
CA PHE A 73 13.22 -0.34 -2.69
C PHE A 73 14.37 -0.72 -3.64
N THR A 74 15.40 -1.39 -3.12
CA THR A 74 16.55 -1.87 -3.91
C THR A 74 16.36 -3.26 -4.50
N SER A 75 15.25 -3.94 -4.23
CA SER A 75 14.90 -5.19 -4.91
C SER A 75 14.44 -4.93 -6.36
N PRO A 76 14.47 -5.95 -7.25
CA PRO A 76 13.90 -5.82 -8.59
C PRO A 76 12.43 -5.37 -8.59
N GLU A 77 11.61 -5.93 -7.69
CA GLU A 77 10.20 -5.57 -7.52
C GLU A 77 10.03 -4.12 -7.04
N GLY A 78 10.73 -3.74 -5.97
CA GLY A 78 10.68 -2.38 -5.42
C GLY A 78 11.11 -1.32 -6.44
N ARG A 79 12.15 -1.59 -7.24
CA ARG A 79 12.56 -0.70 -8.34
C ARG A 79 11.53 -0.62 -9.46
N ALA A 80 10.87 -1.74 -9.80
CA ALA A 80 9.85 -1.75 -10.83
C ALA A 80 8.63 -0.91 -10.42
N ILE A 81 8.15 -1.09 -9.19
CA ILE A 81 7.07 -0.30 -8.60
C ILE A 81 7.45 1.18 -8.55
N ALA A 82 8.63 1.50 -8.02
CA ALA A 82 9.08 2.87 -7.86
C ALA A 82 9.22 3.59 -9.21
N LYS A 83 9.86 2.95 -10.19
CA LYS A 83 10.02 3.53 -11.54
C LYS A 83 8.69 3.71 -12.25
N LYS A 84 7.79 2.73 -12.13
CA LYS A 84 6.48 2.77 -12.80
C LYS A 84 5.61 3.93 -12.31
N ASN A 85 5.74 4.27 -11.04
CA ASN A 85 4.88 5.20 -10.33
C ASN A 85 5.57 6.51 -9.93
N ASP A 86 6.79 6.75 -10.44
CA ASP A 86 7.59 7.94 -10.16
C ASP A 86 7.84 8.19 -8.65
N ILE A 87 8.11 7.12 -7.90
CA ILE A 87 8.38 7.20 -6.46
C ILE A 87 9.88 7.37 -6.23
N GLU A 88 10.29 8.57 -5.86
CA GLU A 88 11.72 8.89 -5.64
C GLU A 88 12.15 8.79 -4.16
N PHE A 89 11.20 8.83 -3.24
CA PHE A 89 11.47 8.93 -1.80
C PHE A 89 11.11 7.65 -1.06
N ILE A 90 11.82 7.40 0.05
CA ILE A 90 11.52 6.33 0.99
C ILE A 90 11.71 6.82 2.44
N PRO A 91 10.95 6.30 3.42
CA PRO A 91 9.88 5.32 3.25
C PRO A 91 8.67 5.89 2.50
N SER A 92 7.93 5.03 1.81
CA SER A 92 6.66 5.41 1.17
C SER A 92 5.65 4.30 1.29
N LEU A 93 4.49 4.63 1.87
CA LEU A 93 3.33 3.76 1.92
C LEU A 93 2.43 4.10 0.72
N VAL A 94 2.22 3.13 -0.16
CA VAL A 94 1.48 3.34 -1.41
C VAL A 94 0.37 2.32 -1.57
N LEU A 95 -0.77 2.79 -2.07
CA LEU A 95 -1.87 1.94 -2.46
C LEU A 95 -1.76 1.66 -3.96
N LEU A 96 -1.65 0.39 -4.31
CA LEU A 96 -1.49 -0.05 -5.70
C LEU A 96 -2.68 -0.91 -6.11
N ASP A 97 -3.04 -0.86 -7.38
CA ASP A 97 -3.91 -1.87 -7.99
C ASP A 97 -3.14 -3.20 -8.20
N CYS A 98 -3.82 -4.19 -8.76
CA CYS A 98 -3.24 -5.51 -9.02
C CYS A 98 -2.18 -5.52 -10.13
N HIS A 99 -2.02 -4.42 -10.85
CA HIS A 99 -1.03 -4.26 -11.92
C HIS A 99 0.12 -3.35 -11.47
N ASP A 100 0.24 -3.00 -10.18
CA ASP A 100 1.25 -2.07 -9.66
C ASP A 100 1.07 -0.62 -10.12
N ASN A 101 -0.14 -0.18 -10.45
CA ASN A 101 -0.41 1.25 -10.65
C ASN A 101 -0.84 1.90 -9.33
N LEU A 102 -0.31 3.09 -9.02
CA LEU A 102 -0.79 3.93 -7.94
C LEU A 102 -2.29 4.20 -8.08
N ILE A 103 -3.02 3.92 -7.01
CA ILE A 103 -4.40 4.37 -6.84
C ILE A 103 -4.31 5.70 -6.09
N MET A 104 -4.49 6.80 -6.80
CA MET A 104 -4.55 8.14 -6.20
C MET A 104 -6.00 8.51 -5.85
N PRO A 105 -6.22 9.26 -4.76
CA PRO A 105 -7.49 9.96 -4.59
C PRO A 105 -7.73 10.88 -5.79
N VAL A 106 -8.96 10.85 -6.32
CA VAL A 106 -9.44 11.70 -7.42
C VAL A 106 -9.95 13.03 -6.89
#